data_AF-A0AAD4D6F4-F1
#
_entry.id   AF-A0AAD4D6F4-F1
#
_cell.length_a   1.000
_cell.length_b   1.000
_cell.length_c   1.000
_cell.angle_alpha   90.00
_cell.angle_beta   90.00
_cell.angle_gamma   90.00
#
_symmetry.space_group_name_H-M   'P 1'
#
loop_
_entity.id
_entity.type
_entity.pdbx_description
1 polymer ?
#
loop_
_entity_poly.entity_id
_entity_poly.type
_entity_poly.pdbx_seq_one_letter_code
_entity_poly.pdbx_strand_id
1 'polypeptide(L)'
;WIGNRAIDLEKEGYDVIFGYEEAIGFMLGDIVRDKDGVSALGTFAQLAAKLYKNGTKISEYLDSLYKKYGYFASANSYFICHEQETIDRIFNKMRFGATPQADETGRFANKPLYPTHIGEHKIANVRDLTLGYDTSKKDGVPSLPVSPSAQMITFYLENGCVFTLRTSGTEPKIKYYLEVSAATQHEAESQAKAIEAAMCTQLLEPEANGLQYRQSS
;
A
#
# COMPACT_ATOMS: atom_id res chain seq x y z
N TRP A 1 -9.66 -7.34 -10.40
CA TRP A 1 -8.22 -7.48 -10.70
C TRP A 1 -7.72 -8.85 -10.27
N ILE A 2 -7.92 -9.24 -9.01
CA ILE A 2 -7.45 -10.53 -8.47
C ILE A 2 -7.83 -11.77 -9.32
N GLY A 3 -9.07 -11.86 -9.79
CA GLY A 3 -9.54 -12.95 -10.65
C GLY A 3 -8.80 -13.05 -11.98
N ASN A 4 -8.64 -11.91 -12.67
CA ASN A 4 -7.88 -11.86 -13.93
C ASN A 4 -6.41 -12.26 -13.71
N ARG A 5 -5.79 -11.79 -12.62
CA ARG A 5 -4.40 -12.17 -12.31
C ARG A 5 -4.28 -13.67 -12.03
N ALA A 6 -5.28 -14.28 -11.38
CA ALA A 6 -5.31 -15.71 -11.16
C ALA A 6 -5.35 -16.49 -12.47
N ILE A 7 -6.24 -16.10 -13.39
CA ILE A 7 -6.36 -16.68 -14.73
C ILE A 7 -5.04 -16.58 -15.51
N ASP A 8 -4.33 -15.45 -15.41
CA ASP A 8 -3.05 -15.27 -16.10
C ASP A 8 -1.96 -16.15 -15.50
N LEU A 9 -1.89 -16.28 -14.17
CA LEU A 9 -0.97 -17.19 -13.49
C LEU A 9 -1.26 -18.66 -13.83
N GLU A 10 -2.53 -19.05 -13.98
CA GLU A 10 -2.91 -20.41 -14.41
C GLU A 10 -2.43 -20.71 -15.83
N LYS A 11 -2.50 -19.73 -16.75
CA LYS A 11 -1.92 -19.89 -18.10
C LYS A 11 -0.40 -20.00 -18.08
N GLU A 12 0.25 -19.40 -17.09
CA GLU A 12 1.69 -19.55 -16.82
C GLU A 12 2.03 -20.91 -16.15
N GLY A 13 1.02 -21.73 -15.80
CA GLY A 13 1.18 -23.06 -15.21
C GLY A 13 1.19 -23.08 -13.68
N TYR A 14 0.74 -22.02 -13.01
CA TYR A 14 0.64 -21.96 -11.56
C TYR A 14 -0.75 -22.35 -11.04
N ASP A 15 -0.79 -23.03 -9.90
CA ASP A 15 -2.02 -23.28 -9.16
C ASP A 15 -2.33 -22.14 -8.19
N VAL A 16 -3.39 -21.36 -8.47
CA VAL A 16 -3.82 -20.25 -7.63
C VAL A 16 -4.89 -20.72 -6.64
N ILE A 17 -4.44 -21.05 -5.43
CA ILE A 17 -5.30 -21.60 -4.35
C ILE A 17 -5.86 -20.53 -3.41
N PHE A 18 -5.27 -19.32 -3.40
CA PHE A 18 -5.66 -18.23 -2.54
C PHE A 18 -5.28 -16.88 -3.14
N GLY A 19 -6.17 -15.91 -3.03
CA GLY A 19 -5.89 -14.51 -3.24
C GLY A 19 -6.69 -13.63 -2.30
N TYR A 20 -6.14 -12.47 -1.92
CA TYR A 20 -6.87 -11.45 -1.20
C TYR A 20 -6.58 -10.03 -1.70
N GLU A 21 -7.50 -9.11 -1.41
CA GLU A 21 -7.35 -7.66 -1.56
C GLU A 21 -7.76 -6.99 -0.22
N GLU A 22 -7.12 -5.89 0.16
CA GLU A 22 -7.36 -5.16 1.43
C GLU A 22 -8.82 -4.75 1.64
N ALA A 23 -9.57 -4.49 0.56
CA ALA A 23 -10.99 -4.18 0.58
C ALA A 23 -11.90 -5.41 0.84
N ILE A 24 -11.49 -6.30 1.76
CA ILE A 24 -12.21 -7.51 2.20
C ILE A 24 -12.56 -8.43 1.02
N GLY A 25 -11.71 -8.46 -0.01
CA GLY A 25 -11.87 -9.33 -1.16
C GLY A 25 -11.09 -10.60 -0.96
N PHE A 26 -11.74 -11.76 -0.95
CA PHE A 26 -11.08 -13.06 -0.86
C PHE A 26 -11.50 -13.94 -2.04
N MET A 27 -10.54 -14.68 -2.59
CA MET A 27 -10.74 -15.68 -3.62
C MET A 27 -10.04 -16.96 -3.15
N LEU A 28 -10.82 -18.02 -2.93
CA LEU A 28 -10.36 -19.26 -2.31
C LEU A 28 -10.63 -20.43 -3.25
N GLY A 29 -9.58 -21.22 -3.51
CA GLY A 29 -9.66 -22.34 -4.45
C GLY A 29 -9.87 -21.90 -5.89
N ASP A 30 -10.48 -22.80 -6.67
CA ASP A 30 -10.67 -22.70 -8.13
C ASP A 30 -12.14 -22.63 -8.56
N ILE A 31 -13.08 -22.54 -7.60
CA ILE A 31 -14.52 -22.56 -7.87
C ILE A 31 -14.93 -21.30 -8.66
N VAL A 32 -14.52 -20.13 -8.19
CA VAL A 32 -14.84 -18.83 -8.80
C VAL A 32 -13.56 -18.00 -8.90
N ARG A 33 -13.26 -17.50 -10.09
CA ARG A 33 -12.16 -16.56 -10.33
C ARG A 33 -12.61 -15.11 -10.10
N ASP A 34 -13.22 -14.87 -8.96
CA ASP A 34 -13.65 -13.55 -8.47
C ASP A 34 -13.73 -13.56 -6.94
N LYS A 35 -13.98 -12.39 -6.34
CA LYS A 35 -14.23 -12.28 -4.90
C LYS A 35 -15.48 -13.07 -4.53
N ASP A 36 -15.34 -14.00 -3.59
CA ASP A 36 -16.43 -14.81 -3.10
C ASP A 36 -16.47 -14.82 -1.56
N GLY A 37 -17.34 -13.98 -1.02
CA GLY A 37 -17.58 -13.90 0.42
C GLY A 37 -18.21 -15.17 1.01
N VAL A 38 -18.95 -15.96 0.22
CA VAL A 38 -19.59 -17.20 0.69
C VAL A 38 -18.54 -18.28 0.86
N SER A 39 -17.65 -18.46 -0.12
CA SER A 39 -16.50 -19.39 0.01
C SER A 39 -15.55 -18.96 1.13
N ALA A 40 -15.31 -17.65 1.30
CA ALA A 40 -14.55 -17.11 2.42
C ALA A 40 -15.18 -17.44 3.78
N LEU A 41 -16.50 -17.22 3.92
CA LEU A 41 -17.25 -17.59 5.11
C LEU A 41 -17.18 -19.09 5.39
N GLY A 42 -17.41 -19.93 4.37
CA GLY A 42 -17.37 -21.39 4.50
C GLY A 42 -16.00 -21.90 4.92
N THR A 43 -14.92 -21.33 4.38
CA THR A 43 -13.54 -21.67 4.75
C THR A 43 -13.23 -21.24 6.19
N PHE A 44 -13.62 -20.02 6.56
CA PHE A 44 -13.42 -19.51 7.92
C PHE A 44 -14.24 -20.31 8.96
N ALA A 45 -15.48 -20.69 8.63
CA ALA A 45 -16.31 -21.53 9.48
C ALA A 45 -15.71 -22.93 9.70
N GLN A 46 -15.11 -23.53 8.66
CA GLN A 46 -14.37 -24.79 8.79
C GLN A 46 -13.15 -24.66 9.71
N LEU A 47 -12.38 -23.58 9.58
CA LEU A 47 -11.27 -23.28 10.49
C LEU A 47 -11.77 -23.16 11.94
N ALA A 48 -12.84 -22.39 12.16
CA ALA A 48 -13.43 -22.22 13.48
C ALA A 48 -13.93 -23.53 14.10
N ALA A 49 -14.65 -24.35 13.32
CA ALA A 49 -15.12 -25.65 13.77
C ALA A 49 -13.96 -26.60 14.11
N LYS A 50 -12.88 -26.61 13.31
CA LYS A 50 -11.69 -27.42 13.55
C LYS A 50 -10.95 -27.01 14.82
N LEU A 51 -10.76 -25.71 15.03
CA LEU A 51 -10.11 -25.18 16.23
C LEU A 51 -10.94 -25.47 17.48
N TYR A 52 -12.26 -25.25 17.40
CA TYR A 52 -13.18 -25.54 18.50
C TYR A 52 -13.16 -27.03 18.88
N LYS A 53 -13.19 -27.93 17.89
CA LYS A 53 -13.07 -29.39 18.11
C LYS A 53 -11.77 -29.77 18.84
N ASN A 54 -10.70 -29.00 18.64
CA ASN A 54 -9.40 -29.21 19.28
C ASN A 54 -9.25 -28.44 20.60
N GLY A 55 -10.31 -27.77 21.08
CA GLY A 55 -10.30 -27.01 22.33
C GLY A 55 -9.59 -25.66 22.25
N THR A 56 -9.33 -25.13 21.05
CA THR A 56 -8.70 -23.82 20.83
C THR A 56 -9.73 -22.80 20.35
N LYS A 57 -9.77 -21.61 20.94
CA LYS A 57 -10.61 -20.52 20.47
C LYS A 57 -10.00 -19.83 19.24
N ILE A 58 -10.84 -19.26 18.38
CA ILE A 58 -10.37 -18.43 17.25
C ILE A 58 -9.46 -17.29 17.72
N SER A 59 -9.80 -16.64 18.83
CA SER A 59 -9.00 -15.55 19.40
C SER A 59 -7.61 -16.02 19.82
N GLU A 60 -7.50 -17.19 20.45
CA GLU A 60 -6.22 -17.78 20.86
C GLU A 60 -5.36 -18.15 19.65
N TYR A 61 -5.99 -18.67 18.59
CA TYR A 61 -5.30 -18.94 17.34
C TYR A 61 -4.80 -17.65 16.68
N LEU A 62 -5.62 -16.60 16.63
CA LEU A 62 -5.20 -15.28 16.15
C LEU A 62 -4.03 -14.72 16.97
N ASP A 63 -4.09 -14.80 18.30
CA ASP A 63 -3.00 -14.39 19.18
C ASP A 63 -1.71 -15.17 18.90
N SER A 64 -1.81 -16.47 18.58
CA SER A 64 -0.67 -17.29 18.19
C SER A 64 -0.04 -16.83 16.86
N LEU A 65 -0.86 -16.34 15.92
CA LEU A 65 -0.39 -15.77 14.66
C LEU A 65 0.33 -14.45 14.89
N TYR A 66 -0.21 -13.57 15.74
CA TYR A 66 0.47 -12.34 16.12
C TYR A 66 1.81 -12.60 16.81
N LYS A 67 1.87 -13.57 17.74
CA LYS A 67 3.13 -13.97 18.38
C LYS A 67 4.14 -14.54 17.39
N LYS A 68 3.68 -15.23 16.34
CA LYS A 68 4.53 -15.86 15.34
C LYS A 68 5.07 -14.88 14.29
N TYR A 69 4.22 -14.00 13.80
CA TYR A 69 4.51 -13.14 12.64
C TYR A 69 4.68 -11.66 12.98
N GLY A 70 4.38 -11.27 14.22
CA GLY A 70 4.33 -9.87 14.65
C GLY A 70 2.90 -9.33 14.68
N TYR A 71 2.75 -8.19 15.36
CA TYR A 71 1.50 -7.43 15.42
C TYR A 71 1.51 -6.38 14.32
N PHE A 72 0.47 -6.36 13.50
CA PHE A 72 0.35 -5.45 12.36
C PHE A 72 -0.59 -4.31 12.71
N ALA A 73 -0.22 -3.09 12.33
CA ALA A 73 -1.08 -1.92 12.38
C ALA A 73 -1.09 -1.23 11.02
N SER A 74 -2.25 -0.72 10.63
CA SER A 74 -2.44 -0.02 9.36
C SER A 74 -3.03 1.37 9.54
N ALA A 75 -2.63 2.32 8.70
CA ALA A 75 -3.21 3.65 8.63
C ALA A 75 -3.58 3.96 7.17
N ASN A 76 -4.89 3.92 6.88
CA ASN A 76 -5.41 4.12 5.53
C ASN A 76 -6.39 5.31 5.54
N SER A 77 -6.11 6.32 4.71
CA SER A 77 -6.99 7.47 4.56
C SER A 77 -6.77 8.16 3.21
N TYR A 78 -7.38 9.33 3.06
CA TYR A 78 -7.22 10.15 1.88
C TYR A 78 -7.40 11.63 2.20
N PHE A 79 -6.79 12.44 1.35
CA PHE A 79 -7.06 13.87 1.22
C PHE A 79 -7.82 14.15 -0.06
N ILE A 80 -8.69 15.14 -0.03
CA ILE A 80 -9.37 15.68 -1.20
C ILE A 80 -8.51 16.81 -1.78
N CYS A 81 -8.26 16.75 -3.08
CA CYS A 81 -7.53 17.76 -3.85
C CYS A 81 -8.15 17.86 -5.25
N HIS A 82 -8.84 18.97 -5.51
CA HIS A 82 -9.50 19.22 -6.80
C HIS A 82 -8.58 19.77 -7.88
N GLU A 83 -7.41 20.30 -7.47
CA GLU A 83 -6.45 20.94 -8.36
C GLU A 83 -5.41 19.94 -8.86
N GLN A 84 -5.50 19.53 -10.12
CA GLN A 84 -4.55 18.60 -10.72
C GLN A 84 -3.10 19.13 -10.67
N GLU A 85 -2.90 20.44 -10.86
CA GLU A 85 -1.58 21.07 -10.75
C GLU A 85 -0.96 20.92 -9.34
N THR A 86 -1.79 20.96 -8.29
CA THR A 86 -1.34 20.75 -6.91
C THR A 86 -0.94 19.28 -6.70
N ILE A 87 -1.70 18.32 -7.23
CA ILE A 87 -1.33 16.90 -7.22
C ILE A 87 0.02 16.70 -7.93
N ASP A 88 0.16 17.23 -9.13
CA ASP A 88 1.38 17.06 -9.92
C ASP A 88 2.58 17.70 -9.22
N ARG A 89 2.41 18.90 -8.64
CA ARG A 89 3.44 19.57 -7.82
C ARG A 89 3.89 18.70 -6.65
N ILE A 90 2.94 18.13 -5.89
CA ILE A 90 3.21 17.26 -4.74
C ILE A 90 4.04 16.04 -5.18
N PHE A 91 3.57 15.29 -6.18
CA PHE A 91 4.24 14.07 -6.62
C PHE A 91 5.59 14.35 -7.32
N ASN A 92 5.71 15.45 -8.06
CA ASN A 92 6.99 15.85 -8.66
C ASN A 92 7.99 16.29 -7.57
N LYS A 93 7.54 16.98 -6.53
CA LYS A 93 8.38 17.30 -5.38
C LYS A 93 8.88 16.04 -4.66
N MET A 94 8.02 15.04 -4.48
CA MET A 94 8.43 13.74 -3.91
C MET A 94 9.51 13.04 -4.76
N ARG A 95 9.45 13.17 -6.09
CA ARG A 95 10.37 12.51 -7.03
C ARG A 95 11.68 13.25 -7.24
N PHE A 96 11.66 14.58 -7.23
CA PHE A 96 12.74 15.39 -7.75
C PHE A 96 13.17 16.53 -6.80
N GLY A 97 12.59 16.61 -5.60
CA GLY A 97 12.90 17.61 -4.58
C GLY A 97 12.12 18.93 -4.76
N ALA A 98 12.46 19.93 -3.94
CA ALA A 98 11.67 21.16 -3.78
C ALA A 98 11.57 22.05 -5.04
N THR A 99 12.56 21.98 -5.93
CA THR A 99 12.61 22.76 -7.18
C THR A 99 12.81 21.82 -8.37
N PRO A 100 11.77 21.09 -8.78
CA PRO A 100 11.89 20.12 -9.85
C PRO A 100 12.02 20.87 -11.19
N GLN A 101 13.12 20.68 -11.92
CA GLN A 101 13.33 21.31 -13.23
C GLN A 101 12.91 20.32 -14.33
N ALA A 102 11.74 20.57 -14.91
CA ALA A 102 11.33 19.91 -16.14
C ALA A 102 11.93 20.62 -17.35
N ASP A 103 12.28 19.87 -18.39
CA ASP A 103 12.57 20.44 -19.70
C ASP A 103 11.30 21.01 -20.36
N GLU A 104 11.46 21.62 -21.53
CA GLU A 104 10.38 22.20 -22.33
C GLU A 104 9.28 21.20 -22.75
N THR A 105 9.54 19.89 -22.61
CA THR A 105 8.58 18.81 -22.88
C THR A 105 7.91 18.27 -21.60
N GLY A 106 8.21 18.86 -20.44
CA GLY A 106 7.69 18.42 -19.15
C GLY A 106 8.46 17.23 -18.55
N ARG A 107 9.58 16.81 -19.15
CA ARG A 107 10.39 15.68 -18.66
C ARG A 107 11.42 16.17 -17.65
N PHE A 108 11.54 15.47 -16.54
CA PHE A 108 12.58 15.74 -15.57
C PHE A 108 13.88 15.06 -16.02
N ALA A 109 14.90 15.85 -16.33
CA ALA A 109 16.18 15.36 -16.86
C ALA A 109 17.00 14.54 -15.83
N ASN A 110 16.63 14.60 -14.55
CA ASN A 110 17.37 13.99 -13.46
C ASN A 110 16.80 12.62 -13.06
N LYS A 111 17.71 11.72 -12.64
CA LYS A 111 17.33 10.51 -11.91
C LYS A 111 16.46 10.89 -10.71
N PRO A 112 15.33 10.20 -10.45
CA PRO A 112 14.49 10.48 -9.28
C PRO A 112 15.32 10.51 -7.99
N LEU A 113 15.14 11.57 -7.22
CA LEU A 113 15.74 11.85 -5.92
C LEU A 113 14.64 11.82 -4.86
N TYR A 114 14.16 10.62 -4.54
CA TYR A 114 13.21 10.44 -3.45
C TYR A 114 13.85 10.77 -2.09
N PRO A 115 13.04 11.12 -1.07
CA PRO A 115 13.51 11.25 0.29
C PRO A 115 14.28 10.00 0.75
N THR A 116 15.23 10.20 1.66
CA THR A 116 16.00 9.09 2.24
C THR A 116 15.43 8.63 3.58
N HIS A 117 14.55 9.42 4.20
CA HIS A 117 13.94 9.14 5.50
C HIS A 117 12.48 9.61 5.52
N ILE A 118 11.69 8.98 6.39
CA ILE A 118 10.37 9.43 6.83
C ILE A 118 10.37 9.43 8.36
N GLY A 119 10.24 10.62 8.94
CA GLY A 119 10.52 10.81 10.37
C GLY A 119 11.95 10.35 10.70
N GLU A 120 12.07 9.44 11.66
CA GLU A 120 13.36 8.86 12.08
C GLU A 120 13.75 7.61 11.28
N HIS A 121 12.86 7.10 10.41
CA HIS A 121 13.06 5.84 9.71
C HIS A 121 13.66 6.06 8.32
N LYS A 122 14.73 5.34 8.03
CA LYS A 122 15.36 5.34 6.71
C LYS A 122 14.52 4.57 5.68
N ILE A 123 14.47 5.08 4.46
CA ILE A 123 13.85 4.42 3.30
C ILE A 123 14.84 3.40 2.74
N ALA A 124 14.42 2.13 2.73
CA ALA A 124 15.16 1.01 2.15
C ALA A 124 15.04 0.96 0.63
N ASN A 125 13.81 1.14 0.11
CA ASN A 125 13.56 1.18 -1.32
C ASN A 125 12.28 1.96 -1.67
N VAL A 126 12.20 2.39 -2.93
CA VAL A 126 11.05 3.09 -3.50
C VAL A 126 10.64 2.40 -4.79
N ARG A 127 9.33 2.24 -4.96
CA ARG A 127 8.72 1.79 -6.20
C ARG A 127 7.71 2.82 -6.68
N ASP A 128 7.92 3.36 -7.86
CA ASP A 128 7.04 4.33 -8.51
C ASP A 128 6.49 3.73 -9.80
N LEU A 129 5.24 3.32 -9.74
CA LEU A 129 4.54 2.72 -10.88
C LEU A 129 3.99 3.77 -11.84
N THR A 130 4.15 5.05 -11.53
CA THR A 130 3.89 6.15 -12.47
C THR A 130 5.05 6.27 -13.45
N LEU A 131 6.29 6.25 -12.94
CA LEU A 131 7.51 6.36 -13.75
C LEU A 131 8.03 5.02 -14.26
N GLY A 132 7.55 3.90 -13.70
CA GLY A 132 8.14 2.59 -13.98
C GLY A 132 9.52 2.44 -13.36
N TYR A 133 9.68 2.88 -12.11
CA TYR A 133 10.94 2.90 -11.38
C TYR A 133 10.86 2.05 -10.10
N ASP A 134 11.85 1.20 -9.84
CA ASP A 134 11.93 0.36 -8.65
C ASP A 134 13.38 0.21 -8.18
N THR A 135 13.74 0.83 -7.06
CA THR A 135 15.12 0.79 -6.54
C THR A 135 15.52 -0.58 -5.98
N SER A 136 14.57 -1.50 -5.78
CA SER A 136 14.87 -2.88 -5.34
C SER A 136 15.36 -3.77 -6.48
N LYS A 137 15.18 -3.34 -7.74
CA LYS A 137 15.49 -4.11 -8.94
C LYS A 137 16.81 -3.62 -9.54
N LYS A 138 17.64 -4.56 -10.02
CA LYS A 138 18.98 -4.25 -10.56
C LYS A 138 18.93 -3.38 -11.81
N ASP A 139 17.92 -3.56 -12.64
CA ASP A 139 17.64 -2.78 -13.86
C ASP A 139 16.79 -1.54 -13.58
N GLY A 140 16.31 -1.35 -12.34
CA GLY A 140 15.44 -0.25 -11.94
C GLY A 140 14.00 -0.38 -12.42
N VAL A 141 13.60 -1.52 -12.99
CA VAL A 141 12.27 -1.70 -13.61
C VAL A 141 11.35 -2.52 -12.70
N PRO A 142 10.15 -2.03 -12.35
CA PRO A 142 9.21 -2.77 -11.52
C PRO A 142 8.70 -4.02 -12.24
N SER A 143 8.47 -5.09 -11.48
CA SER A 143 7.79 -6.29 -11.98
C SER A 143 6.26 -6.13 -12.05
N LEU A 144 5.73 -5.01 -11.59
CA LEU A 144 4.31 -4.69 -11.62
C LEU A 144 3.99 -3.77 -12.80
N PRO A 145 2.75 -3.81 -13.34
CA PRO A 145 2.34 -2.93 -14.43
C PRO A 145 2.52 -1.46 -14.09
N VAL A 146 3.09 -0.70 -15.04
CA VAL A 146 3.26 0.75 -14.97
C VAL A 146 1.97 1.42 -15.44
N SER A 147 1.57 2.48 -14.75
CA SER A 147 0.39 3.29 -15.10
C SER A 147 0.80 4.77 -15.14
N PRO A 148 1.36 5.27 -16.26
CA PRO A 148 1.87 6.63 -16.35
C PRO A 148 0.82 7.72 -16.10
N SER A 149 -0.45 7.40 -16.32
CA SER A 149 -1.59 8.31 -16.10
C SER A 149 -2.11 8.33 -14.66
N ALA A 150 -1.55 7.54 -13.74
CA ALA A 150 -2.00 7.47 -12.36
C ALA A 150 -0.80 7.57 -11.42
N GLN A 151 -0.87 8.48 -10.45
CA GLN A 151 0.18 8.62 -9.46
C GLN A 151 0.12 7.42 -8.51
N MET A 152 1.23 6.69 -8.37
CA MET A 152 1.37 5.58 -7.41
C MET A 152 2.83 5.38 -7.02
N ILE A 153 3.16 5.72 -5.78
CA ILE A 153 4.50 5.57 -5.20
C ILE A 153 4.40 4.77 -3.91
N THR A 154 5.14 3.66 -3.81
CA THR A 154 5.30 2.85 -2.60
C THR A 154 6.69 3.07 -2.03
N PHE A 155 6.76 3.38 -0.74
CA PHE A 155 7.97 3.49 0.06
C PHE A 155 8.07 2.32 1.02
N TYR A 156 9.27 1.77 1.14
CA TYR A 156 9.60 0.68 2.04
C TYR A 156 10.65 1.18 3.01
N LEU A 157 10.35 1.15 4.31
CA LEU A 157 11.22 1.64 5.37
C LEU A 157 12.02 0.48 5.98
N GLU A 158 13.21 0.77 6.51
CA GLU A 158 14.10 -0.25 7.11
C GLU A 158 13.50 -0.94 8.35
N ASN A 159 12.55 -0.30 9.05
CA ASN A 159 11.82 -0.92 10.16
C ASN A 159 10.68 -1.85 9.70
N GLY A 160 10.53 -2.09 8.40
CA GLY A 160 9.49 -2.96 7.85
C GLY A 160 8.16 -2.25 7.58
N CYS A 161 8.03 -0.95 7.86
CA CYS A 161 6.87 -0.20 7.45
C CYS A 161 6.84 -0.04 5.92
N VAL A 162 5.67 -0.22 5.33
CA VAL A 162 5.41 0.03 3.91
C VAL A 162 4.25 0.99 3.80
N PHE A 163 4.40 2.04 2.99
CA PHE A 163 3.26 2.89 2.65
C PHE A 163 3.22 3.23 1.17
N THR A 164 2.00 3.39 0.65
CA THR A 164 1.74 3.76 -0.74
C THR A 164 0.90 5.02 -0.80
N LEU A 165 1.37 6.00 -1.56
CA LEU A 165 0.62 7.19 -1.95
C LEU A 165 0.12 7.01 -3.38
N ARG A 166 -1.17 7.23 -3.60
CA ARG A 166 -1.77 7.13 -4.94
C ARG A 166 -2.90 8.12 -5.18
N THR A 167 -3.12 8.47 -6.43
CA THR A 167 -4.35 9.17 -6.81
C THR A 167 -5.50 8.19 -7.05
N SER A 168 -6.73 8.69 -6.90
CA SER A 168 -7.93 8.01 -7.36
C SER A 168 -8.17 8.36 -8.83
N GLY A 169 -8.51 7.36 -9.65
CA GLY A 169 -8.76 7.57 -11.08
C GLY A 169 -10.10 8.24 -11.39
N THR A 170 -11.04 8.20 -10.46
CA THR A 170 -12.42 8.69 -10.64
C THR A 170 -12.82 9.77 -9.65
N GLU A 171 -11.98 10.06 -8.66
CA GLU A 171 -12.29 11.00 -7.58
C GLU A 171 -11.08 11.93 -7.35
N PRO A 172 -11.29 13.19 -6.95
CA PRO A 172 -10.20 14.14 -6.68
C PRO A 172 -9.53 13.84 -5.33
N LYS A 173 -8.96 12.64 -5.19
CA LYS A 173 -8.43 12.11 -3.92
C LYS A 173 -6.97 11.67 -4.07
N ILE A 174 -6.15 12.07 -3.10
CA ILE A 174 -4.83 11.48 -2.83
C ILE A 174 -5.04 10.50 -1.67
N LYS A 175 -4.98 9.20 -1.96
CA LYS A 175 -5.13 8.12 -0.98
C LYS A 175 -3.75 7.70 -0.48
N TYR A 176 -3.68 7.35 0.80
CA TYR A 176 -2.53 6.67 1.35
C TYR A 176 -2.93 5.40 2.06
N TYR A 177 -2.05 4.41 1.98
CA TYR A 177 -2.15 3.13 2.68
C TYR A 177 -0.83 2.90 3.38
N LEU A 178 -0.85 2.59 4.66
CA LEU A 178 0.34 2.35 5.45
C LEU A 178 0.13 1.08 6.27
N GLU A 179 1.15 0.25 6.35
CA GLU A 179 1.20 -0.93 7.20
C GLU A 179 2.58 -1.04 7.86
N VAL A 180 2.61 -1.46 9.12
CA VAL A 180 3.85 -1.74 9.86
C VAL A 180 3.61 -2.92 10.80
N SER A 181 4.63 -3.75 10.99
CA SER A 181 4.63 -4.83 11.97
C SER A 181 5.60 -4.54 13.11
N ALA A 182 5.22 -4.88 14.34
CA ALA A 182 6.09 -4.76 15.52
C ALA A 182 5.94 -5.94 16.48
N ALA A 183 6.73 -5.96 17.55
CA ALA A 183 6.71 -7.04 18.54
C ALA A 183 5.45 -7.01 19.42
N THR A 184 4.80 -5.86 19.53
CA THR A 184 3.56 -5.69 20.29
C THR A 184 2.54 -4.85 19.52
N GLN A 185 1.25 -5.02 19.83
CA GLN A 185 0.18 -4.21 19.24
C GLN A 185 0.39 -2.72 19.49
N HIS A 186 0.69 -2.34 20.73
CA HIS A 186 0.90 -0.93 21.09
C HIS A 186 2.05 -0.29 20.31
N GLU A 187 3.15 -1.02 20.14
CA GLU A 187 4.29 -0.55 19.37
C GLU A 187 3.93 -0.39 17.89
N ALA A 188 3.23 -1.35 17.29
CA ALA A 188 2.80 -1.28 15.90
C ALA A 188 1.89 -0.06 15.66
N GLU A 189 0.90 0.15 16.53
CA GLU A 189 -0.03 1.30 16.46
C GLU A 189 0.70 2.63 16.65
N SER A 190 1.64 2.71 17.59
CA SER A 190 2.45 3.91 17.84
C SER A 190 3.35 4.24 16.64
N GLN A 191 4.04 3.24 16.08
CA GLN A 191 4.86 3.41 14.89
C GLN A 191 4.01 3.83 13.68
N ALA A 192 2.86 3.18 13.46
CA ALA A 192 1.96 3.52 12.35
C ALA A 192 1.54 5.00 12.42
N LYS A 193 1.13 5.47 13.60
CA LYS A 193 0.71 6.86 13.83
C LYS A 193 1.87 7.85 13.64
N ALA A 194 3.05 7.55 14.17
CA ALA A 194 4.22 8.40 14.03
C ALA A 194 4.67 8.54 12.56
N ILE A 195 4.71 7.42 11.83
CA ILE A 195 5.09 7.40 10.42
C ILE A 195 4.02 8.06 9.56
N GLU A 196 2.73 7.84 9.83
CA GLU A 196 1.62 8.53 9.15
C GLU A 196 1.74 10.05 9.30
N ALA A 197 1.98 10.54 10.52
CA ALA A 197 2.14 11.96 10.78
C ALA A 197 3.36 12.54 10.06
N ALA A 198 4.49 11.85 10.09
CA ALA A 198 5.72 12.26 9.40
C ALA A 198 5.53 12.26 7.87
N MET A 199 4.92 11.21 7.31
CA MET A 199 4.61 11.09 5.89
C MET A 199 3.67 12.21 5.42
N CYS A 200 2.59 12.47 6.16
CA CYS A 200 1.68 13.57 5.85
C CYS A 200 2.41 14.91 5.86
N THR A 201 3.19 15.18 6.91
CA THR A 201 3.89 16.47 7.07
C THR A 201 5.00 16.66 6.04
N GLN A 202 5.81 15.63 5.76
CA GLN A 202 6.99 15.74 4.90
C GLN A 202 6.66 15.61 3.40
N LEU A 203 5.66 14.81 3.04
CA LEU A 203 5.39 14.50 1.63
C LEU A 203 4.13 15.19 1.10
N LEU A 204 3.07 15.28 1.89
CA LEU A 204 1.79 15.84 1.45
C LEU A 204 1.62 17.33 1.80
N GLU A 205 2.23 17.77 2.91
CA GLU A 205 2.13 19.14 3.44
C GLU A 205 0.69 19.69 3.35
N PRO A 206 -0.30 19.06 4.02
CA PRO A 206 -1.71 19.28 3.73
C PRO A 206 -2.15 20.73 3.80
N GLU A 207 -1.72 21.47 4.82
CA GLU A 207 -2.06 22.89 4.98
C GLU A 207 -1.47 23.75 3.85
N ALA A 208 -0.19 23.57 3.52
CA ALA A 208 0.50 24.34 2.48
C ALA A 208 -0.05 24.05 1.08
N ASN A 209 -0.58 22.85 0.86
CA ASN A 209 -1.19 22.43 -0.40
C ASN A 209 -2.72 22.52 -0.41
N GLY A 210 -3.35 23.09 0.62
CA GLY A 210 -4.82 23.24 0.68
C GLY A 210 -5.58 21.91 0.64
N LEU A 211 -4.95 20.81 1.09
CA LEU A 211 -5.55 19.48 1.09
C LEU A 211 -6.60 19.38 2.20
N GLN A 212 -7.79 18.90 1.85
CA GLN A 212 -8.85 18.68 2.83
C GLN A 212 -8.80 17.24 3.31
N TYR A 213 -8.64 17.03 4.62
CA TYR A 213 -8.73 15.69 5.19
C TYR A 213 -10.14 15.14 5.01
N ARG A 214 -10.28 13.81 4.87
CA ARG A 214 -11.59 13.16 4.78
C ARG A 214 -12.50 13.68 5.90
N GLN A 215 -13.69 14.14 5.55
CA GLN A 215 -14.70 14.41 6.56
C GLN A 215 -15.19 13.07 7.09
N SER A 216 -15.25 12.91 8.41
CA SER A 216 -15.91 11.76 9.02
C SER A 216 -17.38 11.80 8.59
N SER A 217 -17.79 10.81 7.81
CA SER A 217 -19.21 10.52 7.54
C SER A 217 -19.89 10.00 8.80
#